data_AF-A0A149ZNV7-F1
#
_entry.id   AF-A0A149ZNV7-F1
#
_cell.length_a   1.000
_cell.length_b   1.000
_cell.length_c   1.000
_cell.angle_alpha   90.00
_cell.angle_beta   90.00
_cell.angle_gamma   90.00
#
_symmetry.space_group_name_H-M   'P 1'
#
loop_
_entity.id
_entity.type
_entity.pdbx_description
1 polymer ?
#
loop_
_entity_poly.entity_id
_entity_poly.type
_entity_poly.pdbx_seq_one_letter_code
_entity_poly.pdbx_strand_id
1 'polypeptide(L)'
;MLIRRENPGDLDAVAEVHRQAFDGDAPLEVGLVTRLRSSDAWIPQLSLVAELAGSVAGHVCLTRATVDSTDVLALGPIGVLPGLQRDGVGSALMHAALGGADAGDEPLVALLGHLDYYPRFGFVSGTSVGIEPDQPSWSSHFQVRRLARWDPSITGTFRYAAPFYDL
;
A
#
# COMPACT_ATOMS: atom_id res chain seq x y z
N MET A 1 5.71 -19.26 -6.51
CA MET A 1 5.41 -17.81 -6.50
C MET A 1 6.69 -17.08 -6.09
N LEU A 2 7.07 -16.06 -6.85
CA LEU A 2 8.21 -15.19 -6.57
C LEU A 2 7.69 -13.79 -6.26
N ILE A 3 8.08 -13.20 -5.12
CA ILE A 3 7.86 -11.79 -4.86
C ILE A 3 9.15 -11.05 -5.23
N ARG A 4 9.03 -10.04 -6.08
CA ARG A 4 10.17 -9.23 -6.53
C ARG A 4 9.76 -7.79 -6.73
N ARG A 5 10.75 -6.91 -6.85
CA ARG A 5 10.52 -5.53 -7.26
C ARG A 5 9.86 -5.48 -8.63
N GLU A 6 8.96 -4.53 -8.79
CA GLU A 6 8.45 -4.11 -10.09
C GLU A 6 9.62 -3.61 -10.96
N ASN A 7 9.57 -3.90 -12.26
CA ASN A 7 10.46 -3.33 -13.26
C ASN A 7 9.65 -2.70 -14.41
N PRO A 8 10.28 -1.89 -15.29
CA PRO A 8 9.56 -1.21 -16.38
C PRO A 8 8.81 -2.13 -17.35
N GLY A 9 9.20 -3.41 -17.46
CA GLY A 9 8.49 -4.40 -18.27
C GLY A 9 7.19 -4.91 -17.65
N ASP A 10 6.94 -4.64 -16.36
CA ASP A 10 5.74 -5.11 -15.66
C ASP A 10 4.57 -4.11 -15.74
N LEU A 11 4.78 -2.88 -16.24
CA LEU A 11 3.83 -1.77 -16.11
C LEU A 11 2.43 -2.11 -16.64
N ASP A 12 2.36 -2.72 -17.83
CA ASP A 12 1.09 -3.12 -18.46
C ASP A 12 0.41 -4.25 -17.68
N ALA A 13 1.20 -5.21 -17.18
CA ALA A 13 0.69 -6.32 -16.39
C ALA A 13 0.17 -5.85 -15.02
N VAL A 14 0.85 -4.88 -14.39
CA VAL A 14 0.38 -4.23 -13.16
C VAL A 14 -0.90 -3.44 -13.39
N ALA A 15 -0.98 -2.70 -14.50
CA ALA A 15 -2.21 -2.01 -14.86
C ALA A 15 -3.38 -2.99 -15.05
N GLU A 16 -3.13 -4.14 -15.67
CA GLU A 16 -4.13 -5.20 -15.81
C GLU A 16 -4.54 -5.82 -14.47
N VAL A 17 -3.59 -6.06 -13.57
CA VAL A 17 -3.89 -6.53 -12.21
C VAL A 17 -4.87 -5.58 -11.52
N HIS A 18 -4.61 -4.28 -11.51
CA HIS A 18 -5.50 -3.31 -10.86
C HIS A 18 -6.83 -3.16 -11.61
N ARG A 19 -6.82 -3.25 -12.95
CA ARG A 19 -8.04 -3.25 -13.75
C ARG A 19 -8.98 -4.40 -13.39
N GLN A 20 -8.43 -5.59 -13.15
CA GLN A 20 -9.24 -6.76 -12.81
C GLN A 20 -9.53 -6.89 -11.31
N ALA A 21 -8.66 -6.37 -10.45
CA ALA A 21 -8.79 -6.52 -9.00
C ALA A 21 -9.80 -5.54 -8.37
N PHE A 22 -10.01 -4.38 -9.01
CA PHE A 22 -10.90 -3.33 -8.53
C PHE A 22 -12.11 -3.19 -9.47
N ASP A 23 -13.30 -3.03 -8.89
CA ASP A 23 -14.55 -2.94 -9.64
C ASP A 23 -14.63 -1.65 -10.48
N GLY A 24 -15.19 -1.74 -11.69
CA GLY A 24 -15.51 -0.60 -12.57
C GLY A 24 -14.93 -0.71 -13.98
N ASP A 25 -15.48 0.04 -14.93
CA ASP A 25 -15.01 0.07 -16.33
C ASP A 25 -13.60 0.69 -16.48
N ALA A 26 -13.23 1.58 -15.54
CA ALA A 26 -11.93 2.25 -15.47
C ALA A 26 -11.56 2.54 -14.01
N PRO A 27 -11.03 1.54 -13.27
CA PRO A 27 -10.71 1.72 -11.85
C PRO A 27 -9.62 2.78 -11.67
N LEU A 28 -9.86 3.66 -10.69
CA LEU A 28 -9.01 4.80 -10.36
C LEU A 28 -7.58 4.36 -10.00
N GLU A 29 -7.40 3.16 -9.48
CA GLU A 29 -6.12 2.57 -9.08
C GLU A 29 -5.12 2.50 -10.24
N VAL A 30 -5.57 2.27 -11.47
CA VAL A 30 -4.69 2.24 -12.65
C VAL A 30 -4.06 3.61 -12.89
N GLY A 31 -4.89 4.66 -12.83
CA GLY A 31 -4.46 6.05 -12.95
C GLY A 31 -3.60 6.49 -11.75
N LEU A 32 -4.00 6.08 -10.55
CA LEU A 32 -3.29 6.36 -9.30
C LEU A 32 -1.86 5.83 -9.35
N VAL A 33 -1.66 4.54 -9.66
CA VAL A 33 -0.32 3.95 -9.70
C VAL A 33 0.54 4.64 -10.75
N THR A 34 -0.03 5.00 -11.90
CA THR A 34 0.69 5.76 -12.94
C THR A 34 1.15 7.12 -12.42
N ARG A 35 0.27 7.88 -11.75
CA ARG A 35 0.62 9.18 -11.15
C ARG A 35 1.62 9.03 -10.01
N LEU A 36 1.48 8.02 -9.15
CA LEU A 36 2.39 7.75 -8.05
C LEU A 36 3.81 7.47 -8.57
N ARG A 37 3.96 6.64 -9.61
CA ARG A 37 5.28 6.35 -10.22
C ARG A 37 6.01 7.60 -10.72
N SER A 38 5.27 8.64 -11.10
CA SER A 38 5.83 9.91 -11.57
C SER A 38 5.99 10.97 -10.47
N SER A 39 5.63 10.65 -9.23
CA SER A 39 5.71 11.57 -8.09
C SER A 39 6.98 11.32 -7.25
N ASP A 40 7.39 12.34 -6.49
CA ASP A 40 8.51 12.24 -5.55
C ASP A 40 8.25 11.25 -4.39
N ALA A 41 6.99 10.84 -4.20
CA ALA A 41 6.61 9.87 -3.17
C ALA A 41 6.88 8.42 -3.59
N TRP A 42 7.25 8.16 -4.85
CA TRP A 42 7.49 6.81 -5.33
C TRP A 42 8.74 6.18 -4.71
N ILE A 43 8.62 4.95 -4.22
CA ILE A 43 9.74 4.20 -3.65
C ILE A 43 9.91 2.92 -4.49
N PRO A 44 10.79 2.91 -5.51
CA PRO A 44 10.97 1.77 -6.41
C PRO A 44 11.26 0.44 -5.71
N GLN A 45 11.90 0.49 -4.54
CA GLN A 45 12.27 -0.67 -3.73
C GLN A 45 11.06 -1.33 -3.05
N LEU A 46 9.95 -0.60 -2.90
CA LEU A 46 8.71 -1.03 -2.23
C LEU A 46 7.51 -1.12 -3.19
N SER A 47 7.74 -1.03 -4.50
CA SER A 47 6.80 -1.50 -5.52
C SER A 47 7.11 -2.94 -5.85
N LEU A 48 6.20 -3.85 -5.52
CA LEU A 48 6.41 -5.29 -5.58
C LEU A 48 5.35 -5.96 -6.44
N VAL A 49 5.79 -6.92 -7.23
CA VAL A 49 4.92 -7.84 -7.98
C VAL A 49 5.03 -9.25 -7.43
N ALA A 50 3.91 -9.97 -7.47
CA ALA A 50 3.88 -11.41 -7.27
C ALA A 50 3.87 -12.07 -8.64
N GLU A 51 4.90 -12.86 -8.94
CA GLU A 51 5.01 -13.60 -10.18
C GLU A 51 4.69 -15.08 -9.97
N LEU A 52 3.83 -15.61 -10.84
CA LEU A 52 3.47 -17.03 -10.90
C LEU A 52 3.60 -17.51 -12.34
N ALA A 53 4.40 -18.56 -12.54
CA ALA A 53 4.66 -19.15 -13.87
C ALA A 53 5.06 -18.11 -14.94
N GLY A 54 5.85 -17.09 -14.57
CA GLY A 54 6.33 -16.06 -15.50
C GLY A 54 5.34 -14.92 -15.77
N SER A 55 4.20 -14.88 -15.08
CA SER A 55 3.19 -13.81 -15.21
C SER A 55 2.93 -13.10 -13.89
N VAL A 56 2.68 -11.79 -13.96
CA VAL A 56 2.32 -10.98 -12.79
C VAL A 56 0.90 -11.35 -12.36
N ALA A 57 0.78 -11.87 -11.14
CA ALA A 57 -0.47 -12.30 -10.51
C ALA A 57 -1.04 -11.27 -9.53
N GLY A 58 -0.20 -10.35 -9.06
CA GLY A 58 -0.58 -9.32 -8.10
C GLY A 58 0.49 -8.25 -7.96
N HIS A 59 0.11 -7.11 -7.39
CA HIS A 59 0.97 -5.96 -7.18
C HIS A 59 0.62 -5.25 -5.88
N VAL A 60 1.62 -4.73 -5.18
CA VAL A 60 1.48 -3.78 -4.08
C VAL A 60 2.55 -2.70 -4.21
N CYS A 61 2.22 -1.46 -3.88
CA CYS A 61 3.22 -0.42 -3.69
C CYS A 61 3.06 0.28 -2.34
N LEU A 62 4.19 0.77 -1.83
CA LEU A 62 4.25 1.70 -0.72
C LEU A 62 4.86 3.00 -1.21
N THR A 63 4.30 4.11 -0.75
CA THR A 63 4.74 5.45 -1.12
C THR A 63 4.96 6.32 0.11
N ARG A 64 5.77 7.35 -0.04
CA ARG A 64 6.05 8.31 1.03
C ARG A 64 4.75 9.02 1.44
N ALA A 65 4.55 9.11 2.74
CA ALA A 65 3.47 9.84 3.39
C ALA A 65 4.04 10.56 4.61
N THR A 66 3.21 11.36 5.30
CA THR A 66 3.64 12.06 6.52
C THR A 66 2.64 11.88 7.65
N VAL A 67 3.13 11.86 8.88
CA VAL A 67 2.37 12.18 10.09
C VAL A 67 2.92 13.49 10.63
N ASP A 68 2.15 14.56 10.48
CA ASP A 68 2.62 15.94 10.64
C ASP A 68 3.92 16.19 9.86
N SER A 69 5.07 16.28 10.54
CA SER A 69 6.40 16.49 9.93
C SER A 69 7.26 15.22 9.82
N THR A 70 6.75 14.08 10.27
CA THR A 70 7.49 12.81 10.27
C THR A 70 7.19 12.02 9.01
N ASP A 71 8.24 11.63 8.27
CA ASP A 71 8.12 10.74 7.12
C ASP A 71 7.70 9.33 7.55
N VAL A 72 6.70 8.80 6.86
CA VAL A 72 6.15 7.46 7.06
C VAL A 72 5.76 6.86 5.71
N LEU A 73 5.13 5.68 5.70
CA LEU A 73 4.65 5.05 4.48
C LEU A 73 3.11 4.92 4.41
N ALA A 74 2.59 5.10 3.20
CA ALA A 74 1.26 4.70 2.79
C ALA A 74 1.33 3.39 1.99
N LEU A 75 0.51 2.40 2.33
CA LEU A 75 0.30 1.21 1.51
C LEU A 75 -0.90 1.41 0.60
N GLY A 76 -0.71 1.23 -0.69
CA GLY A 76 -1.80 1.13 -1.64
C GLY A 76 -1.49 1.72 -3.02
N PRO A 77 -2.14 1.18 -4.07
CA PRO A 77 -3.07 0.05 -4.01
C PRO A 77 -2.36 -1.31 -3.89
N ILE A 78 -3.09 -2.30 -3.35
CA ILE A 78 -2.76 -3.73 -3.43
C ILE A 78 -3.82 -4.45 -4.25
N GLY A 79 -3.41 -5.13 -5.32
CA GLY A 79 -4.31 -5.84 -6.24
C GLY A 79 -3.82 -7.26 -6.51
N VAL A 80 -4.77 -8.18 -6.71
CA VAL A 80 -4.51 -9.57 -7.09
C VAL A 80 -5.56 -9.98 -8.12
N LEU A 81 -5.14 -10.67 -9.18
CA LEU A 81 -6.04 -11.19 -10.21
C LEU A 81 -7.17 -12.03 -9.58
N PRO A 82 -8.44 -11.85 -9.97
CA PRO A 82 -9.60 -12.49 -9.32
C PRO A 82 -9.47 -14.00 -9.13
N GLY A 83 -8.98 -14.71 -10.15
CA GLY A 83 -8.80 -16.17 -10.11
C GLY A 83 -7.67 -16.66 -9.20
N LEU A 84 -6.88 -15.75 -8.60
CA LEU A 84 -5.77 -16.05 -7.69
C LEU A 84 -5.97 -15.39 -6.30
N GLN A 85 -7.15 -14.79 -6.07
CA GLN A 85 -7.52 -14.27 -4.77
C GLN A 85 -7.80 -15.41 -3.79
N ARG A 86 -7.59 -15.14 -2.49
CA ARG A 86 -7.74 -16.13 -1.40
C ARG A 86 -6.78 -17.32 -1.45
N ASP A 87 -5.85 -17.35 -2.41
CA ASP A 87 -4.79 -18.37 -2.54
C ASP A 87 -3.42 -17.92 -1.99
N GLY A 88 -3.41 -16.90 -1.14
CA GLY A 88 -2.21 -16.44 -0.41
C GLY A 88 -1.33 -15.41 -1.15
N VAL A 89 -1.61 -15.08 -2.42
CA VAL A 89 -0.85 -14.06 -3.18
C VAL A 89 -0.84 -12.71 -2.46
N GLY A 90 -2.02 -12.21 -2.07
CA GLY A 90 -2.14 -10.94 -1.35
C GLY A 90 -1.42 -10.95 0.00
N SER A 91 -1.44 -12.08 0.72
CA SER A 91 -0.70 -12.21 1.98
C SER A 91 0.81 -12.17 1.77
N ALA A 92 1.32 -12.83 0.73
CA ALA A 92 2.75 -12.80 0.41
C ALA A 92 3.22 -11.39 0.03
N LEU A 93 2.42 -10.66 -0.76
CA LEU A 93 2.68 -9.25 -1.09
C LEU A 93 2.70 -8.38 0.18
N MET A 94 1.70 -8.51 1.06
CA MET A 94 1.65 -7.76 2.33
C MET A 94 2.88 -8.02 3.20
N HIS A 95 3.26 -9.28 3.40
CA HIS A 95 4.42 -9.62 4.23
C HIS A 95 5.73 -9.10 3.62
N ALA A 96 5.91 -9.21 2.30
CA ALA A 96 7.09 -8.70 1.63
C ALA A 96 7.18 -7.16 1.68
N ALA A 97 6.05 -6.47 1.48
CA ALA A 97 5.95 -5.03 1.62
C ALA A 97 6.31 -4.54 3.03
N LEU A 98 5.70 -5.13 4.06
CA LEU A 98 5.98 -4.77 5.45
C LEU A 98 7.43 -5.10 5.85
N GLY A 99 7.95 -6.25 5.43
CA GLY A 99 9.34 -6.61 5.66
C GLY A 99 10.33 -5.69 4.95
N GLY A 100 10.00 -5.24 3.74
CA GLY A 100 10.78 -4.24 3.01
C GLY A 100 10.77 -2.88 3.70
N ALA A 101 9.63 -2.46 4.26
CA ALA A 101 9.51 -1.24 5.04
C ALA A 101 10.30 -1.31 6.35
N ASP A 102 10.17 -2.40 7.12
CA ASP A 102 10.96 -2.64 8.34
C ASP A 102 12.48 -2.61 8.04
N ALA A 103 12.91 -3.27 6.96
CA ALA A 103 14.31 -3.27 6.55
C ALA A 103 14.82 -1.90 6.06
N GLY A 104 13.91 -1.00 5.71
CA GLY A 104 14.19 0.40 5.37
C GLY A 104 14.19 1.35 6.57
N ASP A 105 14.11 0.83 7.80
CA ASP A 105 14.00 1.59 9.04
C ASP A 105 12.77 2.53 9.10
N GLU A 106 11.71 2.20 8.37
CA GLU A 106 10.48 2.99 8.35
C GLU A 106 9.72 2.82 9.67
N PRO A 107 9.13 3.89 10.24
CA PRO A 107 8.51 3.81 11.56
C PRO A 107 7.12 3.18 11.54
N LEU A 108 6.37 3.35 10.45
CA LEU A 108 5.01 2.81 10.31
C LEU A 108 4.56 2.75 8.85
N VAL A 109 3.53 1.93 8.61
CA VAL A 109 2.76 1.87 7.37
C VAL A 109 1.29 2.14 7.69
N ALA A 110 0.64 3.04 6.97
CA ALA A 110 -0.79 3.29 7.10
C ALA A 110 -1.55 2.99 5.80
N LEU A 111 -2.85 2.74 5.91
CA LEU A 111 -3.73 2.48 4.78
C LEU A 111 -5.19 2.83 5.08
N LEU A 112 -5.99 2.87 4.03
CA LEU A 112 -7.45 2.80 4.08
C LEU A 112 -7.90 1.45 3.57
N GLY A 113 -8.73 0.74 4.32
CA GLY A 113 -9.20 -0.56 3.85
C GLY A 113 -10.10 -1.33 4.82
N HIS A 114 -10.51 -2.53 4.39
CA HIS A 114 -11.45 -3.39 5.11
C HIS A 114 -10.98 -3.76 6.51
N LEU A 115 -11.84 -3.51 7.50
CA LEU A 115 -11.55 -3.73 8.91
C LEU A 115 -11.36 -5.21 9.29
N ASP A 116 -11.85 -6.14 8.47
CA ASP A 116 -11.69 -7.58 8.74
C ASP A 116 -10.43 -8.19 8.12
N TYR A 117 -9.78 -7.48 7.18
CA TYR A 117 -8.67 -8.03 6.41
C TYR A 117 -7.30 -7.65 6.97
N TYR A 118 -7.08 -6.38 7.29
CA TYR A 118 -5.76 -5.87 7.65
C TYR A 118 -5.30 -6.17 9.10
N PRO A 119 -6.18 -6.36 10.10
CA PRO A 119 -5.73 -6.70 11.46
C PRO A 119 -4.90 -7.97 11.56
N ARG A 120 -5.07 -8.93 10.64
CA ARG A 120 -4.25 -10.16 10.59
C ARG A 120 -2.76 -9.89 10.29
N PHE A 121 -2.43 -8.72 9.75
CA PHE A 121 -1.06 -8.27 9.53
C PHE A 121 -0.56 -7.31 10.63
N GLY A 122 -1.33 -7.15 11.71
CA GLY A 122 -1.01 -6.29 12.85
C GLY A 122 -1.43 -4.83 12.70
N PHE A 123 -2.26 -4.51 11.71
CA PHE A 123 -2.85 -3.18 11.59
C PHE A 123 -3.87 -2.96 12.70
N VAL A 124 -3.90 -1.75 13.24
CA VAL A 124 -4.87 -1.28 14.23
C VAL A 124 -5.50 0.01 13.74
N SER A 125 -6.62 0.44 14.33
CA SER A 125 -7.18 1.76 14.01
C SER A 125 -6.17 2.86 14.31
N GLY A 126 -6.01 3.83 13.39
CA GLY A 126 -5.06 4.94 13.60
C GLY A 126 -5.33 5.75 14.86
N THR A 127 -6.61 5.97 15.19
CA THR A 127 -7.01 6.70 16.41
C THR A 127 -6.50 6.04 17.69
N SER A 128 -6.40 4.70 17.71
CA SER A 128 -5.87 3.95 18.86
C SER A 128 -4.38 4.22 19.15
N VAL A 129 -3.66 4.81 18.19
CA VAL A 129 -2.25 5.21 18.30
C VAL A 129 -2.05 6.71 18.11
N GLY A 130 -3.14 7.51 18.16
CA GLY A 130 -3.06 8.97 18.05
C GLY A 130 -2.72 9.49 16.64
N ILE A 131 -3.01 8.72 15.59
CA ILE A 131 -2.78 9.13 14.19
C ILE A 131 -4.11 9.13 13.45
N GLU A 132 -4.49 10.27 12.88
CA GLU A 132 -5.75 10.45 12.16
C GLU A 132 -5.51 10.90 10.73
N PRO A 133 -6.29 10.41 9.73
CA PRO A 133 -6.17 10.92 8.38
C PRO A 133 -6.65 12.38 8.31
N ASP A 134 -6.10 13.14 7.37
CA ASP A 134 -6.49 14.54 7.17
C ASP A 134 -7.92 14.74 6.62
N GLN A 135 -8.52 13.69 6.08
CA GLN A 135 -9.92 13.67 5.68
C GLN A 135 -10.75 12.93 6.74
N PRO A 136 -11.67 13.60 7.45
CA PRO A 136 -12.47 12.96 8.50
C PRO A 136 -13.33 11.77 8.03
N SER A 137 -13.72 11.76 6.74
CA SER A 137 -14.48 10.66 6.14
C SER A 137 -13.68 9.34 6.09
N TRP A 138 -12.35 9.41 6.13
CA TRP A 138 -11.45 8.27 6.03
C TRP A 138 -11.23 7.57 7.38
N SER A 139 -11.47 8.25 8.51
CA SER A 139 -11.10 7.78 9.85
C SER A 139 -11.70 6.41 10.21
N SER A 140 -12.88 6.07 9.69
CA SER A 140 -13.55 4.79 9.97
C SER A 140 -12.83 3.57 9.39
N HIS A 141 -12.03 3.75 8.34
CA HIS A 141 -11.31 2.66 7.65
C HIS A 141 -9.79 2.85 7.69
N PHE A 142 -9.31 3.91 8.35
CA PHE A 142 -7.91 4.24 8.47
C PHE A 142 -7.22 3.36 9.51
N GLN A 143 -6.17 2.68 9.08
CA GLN A 143 -5.45 1.71 9.90
C GLN A 143 -3.94 1.93 9.80
N VAL A 144 -3.24 1.67 10.90
CA VAL A 144 -1.79 1.84 11.04
C VAL A 144 -1.16 0.54 11.51
N ARG A 145 -0.05 0.16 10.87
CA ARG A 145 0.88 -0.87 11.32
C ARG A 145 2.16 -0.20 11.80
N ARG A 146 2.40 -0.30 13.10
CA ARG A 146 3.68 0.11 13.74
C ARG A 146 4.79 -0.87 13.33
N LEU A 147 5.94 -0.34 12.94
CA LEU A 147 7.13 -1.10 12.55
C LEU A 147 8.19 -1.06 13.65
N ALA A 148 9.33 -1.72 13.44
CA ALA A 148 10.39 -1.85 14.45
C ALA A 148 10.95 -0.50 14.94
N ARG A 149 10.94 0.53 14.07
CA ARG A 149 11.45 1.88 14.38
C ARG A 149 10.37 2.84 14.90
N TRP A 150 9.16 2.36 15.14
CA TRP A 150 8.07 3.21 15.63
C TRP A 150 8.39 3.82 17.01
N ASP A 151 8.14 5.12 17.15
CA ASP A 151 8.14 5.84 18.43
C ASP A 151 6.72 6.28 18.79
N PRO A 152 6.24 6.05 20.03
CA PRO A 152 4.93 6.52 20.49
C PRO A 152 4.70 8.04 20.39
N SER A 153 5.75 8.85 20.24
CA SER A 153 5.64 10.29 19.99
C SER A 153 5.19 10.62 18.57
N ILE A 154 5.20 9.65 17.64
CA ILE A 154 4.69 9.83 16.28
C ILE A 154 3.16 9.78 16.34
N THR A 155 2.58 10.95 16.53
CA THR A 155 1.13 11.19 16.60
C THR A 155 0.80 12.41 15.75
N GLY A 156 -0.44 12.54 15.29
CA GLY A 156 -0.89 13.72 14.55
C GLY A 156 -1.65 13.38 13.28
N THR A 157 -1.58 14.28 12.31
CA THR A 157 -2.35 14.17 11.07
C THR A 157 -1.57 13.41 10.00
N PHE A 158 -2.12 12.29 9.55
CA PHE A 158 -1.61 11.53 8.42
C PHE A 158 -2.03 12.18 7.09
N ARG A 159 -1.06 12.34 6.18
CA ARG A 159 -1.30 12.81 4.81
C ARG A 159 -0.67 11.87 3.80
N TYR A 160 -1.47 11.48 2.81
CA TYR A 160 -1.01 10.73 1.65
C TYR A 160 -0.16 11.61 0.72
N ALA A 161 0.49 10.99 -0.26
CA ALA A 161 1.07 11.71 -1.38
C ALA A 161 -0.03 12.40 -2.22
N ALA A 162 0.32 13.51 -2.89
CA ALA A 162 -0.61 14.30 -3.71
C ALA A 162 -1.48 13.47 -4.68
N PRO A 163 -0.95 12.44 -5.40
CA PRO A 163 -1.78 11.65 -6.32
C PRO A 163 -3.00 10.95 -5.73
N PHE A 164 -3.06 10.73 -4.40
CA PHE A 164 -4.23 10.17 -3.73
C PHE A 164 -5.40 11.16 -3.61
N TYR A 165 -5.15 12.46 -3.75
CA TYR A 165 -6.16 13.52 -3.70
C TYR A 165 -6.61 13.96 -5.10
N ASP A 166 -5.81 13.68 -6.12
CA ASP A 166 -6.03 14.04 -7.53
C ASP A 166 -6.79 12.95 -8.32
N LEU A 167 -7.60 12.14 -7.63
CA LEU A 167 -8.35 11.00 -8.22
C LEU A 167 -9.66 11.43 -8.86
#